data_AF-A0A2J4R2T3-F1
#
_entry.id   AF-A0A2J4R2T3-F1
#
_cell.length_a   1.000
_cell.length_b   1.000
_cell.length_c   1.000
_cell.angle_alpha   90.00
_cell.angle_beta   90.00
_cell.angle_gamma   90.00
#
_symmetry.space_group_name_H-M   'P 1'
#
loop_
_entity.id
_entity.type
_entity.pdbx_description
1 polymer ?
#
loop_
_entity_poly.entity_id
_entity_poly.type
_entity_poly.pdbx_seq_one_letter_code
_entity_poly.pdbx_strand_id
1 'polypeptide(L)' 'MAVIDLSQLPAPDVVETLDFESILAERKATLISLYPEDEQDAVARVLTFESEPLVKYLEENAY' A
#
# COMPACT_ATOMS: atom_id res chain seq x y z
N MET A 1 -6.49 45.98 0.70
CA MET A 1 -5.67 44.83 1.13
C MET A 1 -5.88 43.74 0.09
N ALA A 2 -4.83 43.31 -0.61
CA ALA A 2 -4.97 42.22 -1.56
C ALA A 2 -5.14 40.92 -0.78
N VAL A 3 -6.27 40.25 -0.95
CA VAL A 3 -6.52 38.92 -0.40
C VAL A 3 -5.74 37.94 -1.27
N ILE A 4 -4.77 37.22 -0.69
CA ILE A 4 -4.07 36.16 -1.40
C ILE A 4 -5.01 34.95 -1.47
N ASP A 5 -5.27 34.47 -2.67
CA ASP A 5 -6.03 33.24 -2.90
C ASP A 5 -5.12 32.03 -2.68
N LEU A 6 -5.30 31.35 -1.56
CA LEU A 6 -4.51 30.18 -1.18
C LEU A 6 -4.73 28.99 -2.13
N SER A 7 -5.82 28.96 -2.89
CA SER A 7 -6.09 27.90 -3.86
C SER A 7 -5.15 27.92 -5.08
N GLN A 8 -4.44 29.03 -5.29
CA GLN A 8 -3.48 29.18 -6.40
C GLN A 8 -2.03 28.84 -6.02
N LEU A 9 -1.79 28.47 -4.77
CA LEU A 9 -0.48 28.01 -4.34
C LEU A 9 -0.28 26.53 -4.72
N PRO A 10 0.93 26.12 -5.11
CA PRO A 10 1.23 24.69 -5.29
C PRO A 10 1.00 23.93 -3.98
N ALA A 11 0.66 22.64 -4.09
CA ALA A 11 0.55 21.77 -2.93
C ALA A 11 1.89 21.72 -2.18
N PRO A 12 1.89 21.72 -0.84
CA PRO A 12 3.11 21.70 -0.07
C PRO A 12 3.76 20.30 -0.10
N ASP A 13 5.09 20.27 0.00
CA ASP A 13 5.89 19.02 -0.10
C ASP A 13 5.60 17.99 1.00
N VAL A 14 4.95 18.41 2.10
CA VAL A 14 4.50 17.52 3.20
C VAL A 14 3.32 16.64 2.79
N VAL A 15 2.61 16.98 1.71
CA VAL A 15 1.47 16.20 1.22
C VAL A 15 2.01 15.17 0.24
N GLU A 16 2.17 13.95 0.72
CA GLU A 16 2.59 12.82 -0.10
C GLU A 16 1.41 12.22 -0.87
N THR A 17 1.63 11.93 -2.14
CA THR A 17 0.67 11.18 -2.95
C THR A 17 0.79 9.71 -2.59
N LEU A 18 -0.25 9.15 -1.98
CA LEU A 18 -0.32 7.72 -1.67
C LEU A 18 -0.69 6.93 -2.93
N ASP A 19 -0.02 5.79 -3.11
CA ASP A 19 -0.32 4.84 -4.18
C ASP A 19 -0.76 3.50 -3.56
N PHE A 20 -1.98 3.09 -3.89
CA PHE A 20 -2.60 1.89 -3.32
C PHE A 20 -1.78 0.64 -3.60
N GLU A 21 -1.31 0.46 -4.85
CA GLU A 21 -0.55 -0.72 -5.24
C GLU A 21 0.80 -0.80 -4.51
N SER A 22 1.45 0.35 -4.30
CA SER A 22 2.68 0.44 -3.51
C SER A 22 2.46 0.01 -2.06
N ILE A 23 1.38 0.49 -1.42
CA ILE A 23 1.03 0.13 -0.03
C ILE A 23 0.66 -1.36 0.06
N LEU A 24 -0.11 -1.88 -0.90
CA LEU A 24 -0.50 -3.28 -0.94
C LEU A 24 0.73 -4.20 -1.10
N ALA A 25 1.67 -3.82 -1.98
CA ALA A 25 2.92 -4.56 -2.17
C ALA A 25 3.78 -4.59 -0.90
N GLU A 26 3.93 -3.46 -0.21
CA GLU A 26 4.66 -3.37 1.06
C GLU A 26 4.05 -4.29 2.13
N ARG A 27 2.72 -4.34 2.21
CA ARG A 27 2.04 -5.17 3.20
C ARG A 27 2.07 -6.66 2.87
N LYS A 28 1.99 -7.03 1.59
CA LYS A 28 2.24 -8.41 1.16
C LYS A 28 3.66 -8.84 1.54
N ALA A 29 4.66 -8.01 1.28
CA ALA A 29 6.05 -8.28 1.65
C ALA A 29 6.22 -8.43 3.18
N THR A 30 5.58 -7.55 3.95
CA THR A 30 5.57 -7.62 5.42
C THR A 30 4.96 -8.94 5.89
N LEU A 31 3.79 -9.33 5.36
CA LEU A 31 3.15 -10.60 5.72
C LEU A 31 4.04 -11.80 5.40
N ILE A 32 4.66 -11.82 4.21
CA ILE A 32 5.57 -12.89 3.79
C ILE A 32 6.75 -12.99 4.77
N SER A 33 7.32 -11.86 5.20
CA SER A 33 8.47 -11.85 6.13
C SER A 33 8.19 -12.45 7.52
N LEU A 34 6.91 -12.62 7.87
CA LEU A 34 6.49 -13.23 9.15
C LEU A 34 6.50 -14.77 9.09
N TYR A 35 6.64 -15.37 7.91
CA TYR A 35 6.75 -16.81 7.74
C TYR A 35 8.21 -17.29 7.83
N PRO A 36 8.46 -18.54 8.25
CA PRO A 36 9.75 -19.19 8.11
C PRO A 36 10.29 -19.12 6.67
N GLU A 37 11.61 -18.96 6.50
CA GLU A 37 12.24 -18.74 5.18
C GLU A 37 11.88 -19.83 4.15
N ASP A 38 11.73 -21.07 4.58
CA ASP A 38 11.36 -22.21 3.73
C ASP A 38 9.90 -22.19 3.24
N GLU A 39 9.04 -21.37 3.87
CA GLU A 39 7.63 -21.19 3.49
C GLU A 39 7.39 -19.89 2.69
N GLN A 40 8.30 -18.92 2.73
CA GLN A 40 8.09 -17.59 2.14
C GLN A 40 7.76 -17.62 0.65
N ASP A 41 8.48 -18.43 -0.14
CA ASP A 41 8.24 -18.56 -1.58
C ASP A 41 6.85 -19.13 -1.88
N ALA A 42 6.38 -20.06 -1.06
CA ALA A 42 5.05 -20.66 -1.20
C ALA A 42 3.97 -19.63 -0.89
N VAL A 43 4.12 -18.88 0.21
CA VAL A 43 3.19 -17.81 0.61
C VAL A 43 3.17 -16.69 -0.43
N ALA A 44 4.33 -16.25 -0.90
CA ALA A 44 4.44 -15.22 -1.93
C ALA A 44 3.66 -15.61 -3.20
N ARG A 45 3.78 -16.88 -3.63
CA ARG A 45 3.02 -17.40 -4.78
C ARG A 45 1.51 -17.38 -4.51
N VAL A 46 1.06 -17.79 -3.33
CA VAL A 46 -0.37 -17.79 -2.97
C VAL A 46 -0.95 -16.37 -2.97
N LEU A 47 -0.22 -15.39 -2.45
CA LEU A 47 -0.65 -13.98 -2.41
C LEU A 47 -0.68 -13.29 -3.80
N THR A 48 -0.30 -13.99 -4.88
CA THR A 48 -0.53 -13.51 -6.26
C THR A 48 -1.95 -13.74 -6.75
N PHE A 49 -2.71 -14.65 -6.13
CA PHE A 49 -4.08 -14.93 -6.53
C PHE A 49 -5.06 -13.95 -5.87
N GLU A 50 -5.80 -13.16 -6.65
CA GLU A 50 -6.80 -12.23 -6.12
C GLU A 50 -7.95 -12.92 -5.38
N SER A 51 -8.20 -14.20 -5.66
CA SER A 51 -9.21 -15.00 -4.97
C SER A 51 -8.78 -15.44 -3.57
N GLU A 52 -7.51 -15.27 -3.19
CA GLU A 52 -7.01 -15.60 -1.86
C GLU A 52 -7.63 -14.65 -0.82
N PRO A 53 -8.36 -15.16 0.19
CA PRO A 53 -8.99 -14.33 1.22
C PRO A 53 -8.01 -13.37 1.92
N LEU A 54 -6.77 -13.79 2.17
CA LEU A 54 -5.76 -12.90 2.76
C LEU A 54 -5.45 -11.69 1.87
N VAL A 55 -5.50 -11.83 0.55
CA VAL A 55 -5.31 -10.70 -0.36
C VAL A 55 -6.43 -9.67 -0.18
N LYS A 56 -7.68 -10.10 0.04
CA LYS A 56 -8.80 -9.19 0.31
C LYS A 56 -8.67 -8.44 1.62
N TYR A 57 -8.18 -9.09 2.68
CA TYR A 57 -7.87 -8.39 3.94
C TYR A 57 -6.75 -7.36 3.78
N LEU A 58 -5.72 -7.66 2.98
CA LEU A 58 -4.63 -6.73 2.71
C LEU A 58 -5.09 -5.54 1.84
N GLU A 59 -5.94 -5.79 0.84
CA GLU A 59 -6.59 -4.76 0.02
C GLU A 59 -7.46 -3.83 0.88
N GLU A 60 -8.32 -4.38 1.75
CA GLU A 60 -9.17 -3.59 2.65
C GLU A 60 -8.33 -2.70 3.56
N ASN A 61 -7.22 -3.23 4.09
CA ASN A 61 -6.35 -2.44 4.95
C ASN A 61 -5.72 -1.28 4.16
N ALA A 62 -5.40 -1.47 2.87
CA ALA A 62 -4.64 -0.54 2.03
C ALA A 62 -5.48 0.59 1.44
N TYR A 63 -6.80 0.44 1.50
CA TYR A 63 -7.79 1.44 1.11
C TYR A 63 -8.09 2.44 2.24
#